data_AF-A0A7C5XPV2-F1
#
_entry.id   AF-A0A7C5XPV2-F1
#
_cell.length_a   1.000
_cell.length_b   1.000
_cell.length_c   1.000
_cell.angle_alpha   90.00
_cell.angle_beta   90.00
_cell.angle_gamma   90.00
#
_symmetry.space_group_name_H-M   'P 1'
#
loop_
_entity.id
_entity.type
_entity.pdbx_description
1 polymer ?
#
loop_
_entity_poly.entity_id
_entity_poly.type
_entity_poly.pdbx_seq_one_letter_code
_entity_poly.pdbx_strand_id
1 'polypeptide(L)'
;MISMSDISAILSGYDESDVKIATICSHSALQIFHGARIEGLTTIGIGTARSRPYYESFPLAKPDIFIEVDSYSRILSDDLQKELIRENAIIIPHGSFVEYIGADNILEKLHVPMFGNRLTLLWEGDRRRQRRWFSEAGVDTPRIYSSPLEVDRRVIVKFHGAKGGSRYFIASDRMDLESKLRALEADPGGYIIEEYVAGVRYYPHFFLSPLRKPNIPGIDYGSLELLGIDRRLEVIDEIYRGWPDTIEEYMDFTVTGNQPVVLREKLLIDLFEITAKIVSTSRKLFYPGLVGPFCIETIYNPKRGFTVFEVSARIVAGTNLYIDGSPYSSFYYSEPMSTGRRIAREVKEAAREGKLESIAY
;
A
#
# COMPACT_ATOMS: atom_id res chain seq x y z
N MET A 1 -14.52 -14.40 -10.43
CA MET A 1 -13.87 -13.09 -10.26
C MET A 1 -14.77 -12.05 -10.88
N ILE A 2 -15.04 -10.97 -10.14
CA ILE A 2 -15.86 -9.85 -10.61
C ILE A 2 -15.08 -9.11 -11.71
N SER A 3 -15.74 -8.90 -12.85
CA SER A 3 -15.14 -8.31 -14.04
C SER A 3 -15.20 -6.79 -14.02
N MET A 4 -14.35 -6.13 -14.82
CA MET A 4 -14.45 -4.68 -15.02
C MET A 4 -15.81 -4.27 -15.59
N SER A 5 -16.43 -5.11 -16.44
CA SER A 5 -17.77 -4.86 -16.98
C SER A 5 -18.86 -4.90 -15.90
N ASP A 6 -18.75 -5.78 -14.89
CA ASP A 6 -19.70 -5.82 -13.79
C ASP A 6 -19.66 -4.51 -12.98
N ILE A 7 -18.46 -3.98 -12.74
CA ILE A 7 -18.26 -2.72 -12.00
C ILE A 7 -18.64 -1.50 -12.83
N SER A 8 -18.30 -1.47 -14.12
CA SER A 8 -18.72 -0.41 -15.05
C SER A 8 -20.25 -0.34 -15.15
N ALA A 9 -20.96 -1.48 -15.17
CA ALA A 9 -22.41 -1.51 -15.14
C ALA A 9 -22.98 -0.86 -13.86
N ILE A 10 -22.37 -1.10 -12.70
CA ILE A 10 -22.78 -0.46 -11.44
C ILE A 10 -22.50 1.05 -11.46
N LEU A 11 -21.30 1.44 -11.89
CA LEU A 11 -20.90 2.86 -12.01
C LEU A 11 -21.78 3.64 -12.98
N SER A 12 -22.27 3.01 -14.05
CA SER A 12 -23.20 3.66 -14.99
C SER A 12 -24.53 4.07 -14.37
N GLY A 13 -24.89 3.48 -13.22
CA GLY A 13 -26.07 3.83 -12.44
C GLY A 13 -25.82 4.83 -11.33
N TYR A 14 -24.58 5.30 -11.15
CA TYR A 14 -24.24 6.25 -10.08
C TYR A 14 -24.71 7.66 -10.46
N ASP A 15 -25.21 8.39 -9.47
CA ASP A 15 -25.31 9.85 -9.58
C ASP A 15 -23.91 10.45 -9.34
N GLU A 16 -23.25 10.84 -10.42
CA GLU A 16 -21.90 11.42 -10.37
C GLU A 16 -21.83 12.74 -9.59
N SER A 17 -22.97 13.40 -9.31
CA SER A 17 -23.02 14.61 -8.48
C SER A 17 -23.02 14.33 -6.97
N ASP A 18 -23.29 13.08 -6.56
CA ASP A 18 -23.38 12.66 -5.14
C ASP A 18 -22.53 11.39 -4.88
N VAL A 19 -21.32 11.33 -5.47
CA VAL A 19 -20.36 10.26 -5.19
C VAL A 19 -19.83 10.38 -3.76
N LYS A 20 -19.83 9.26 -3.03
CA LYS A 20 -19.36 9.20 -1.64
C LYS A 20 -18.08 8.39 -1.53
N ILE A 21 -17.23 8.75 -0.57
CA ILE A 21 -16.01 8.00 -0.25
C ILE A 21 -16.27 7.10 0.94
N ALA A 22 -16.08 5.79 0.76
CA ALA A 22 -16.28 4.80 1.80
C ALA A 22 -14.98 4.06 2.13
N THR A 23 -14.75 3.77 3.41
CA THR A 23 -13.67 2.85 3.82
C THR A 23 -13.93 2.26 5.21
N ILE A 24 -13.21 1.19 5.54
CA ILE A 24 -13.12 0.66 6.89
C ILE A 24 -12.39 1.66 7.80
N CYS A 25 -12.87 1.81 9.03
CA CYS A 25 -12.29 2.64 10.07
C CYS A 25 -10.98 2.04 10.65
N SER A 26 -9.91 1.96 9.84
CA SER A 26 -8.55 1.55 10.27
C SER A 26 -7.43 2.14 9.39
N HIS A 27 -6.17 1.91 9.76
CA HIS A 27 -4.93 2.17 8.99
C HIS A 27 -4.66 3.63 8.56
N SER A 28 -5.40 4.13 7.58
CA SER A 28 -5.26 5.46 6.98
C SER A 28 -6.61 6.16 6.77
N ALA A 29 -7.68 5.63 7.36
CA ALA A 29 -9.04 6.13 7.20
C ALA A 29 -9.20 7.59 7.65
N LEU A 30 -8.55 8.01 8.75
CA LEU A 30 -8.59 9.41 9.19
C LEU A 30 -8.10 10.37 8.10
N GLN A 31 -6.98 10.05 7.44
CA GLN A 31 -6.44 10.87 6.35
C GLN A 31 -7.37 10.86 5.12
N ILE A 32 -7.98 9.71 4.81
CA ILE A 32 -8.94 9.56 3.70
C ILE A 32 -10.19 10.42 3.96
N PHE A 33 -10.79 10.32 5.14
CA PHE A 33 -11.98 11.10 5.51
C PHE A 33 -11.69 12.60 5.57
N HIS A 34 -10.56 12.99 6.16
CA HIS A 34 -10.12 14.38 6.18
C HIS A 34 -9.95 14.94 4.75
N GLY A 35 -9.28 14.18 3.88
CA GLY A 35 -9.08 14.56 2.48
C GLY A 35 -10.39 14.69 1.71
N ALA A 36 -11.30 13.72 1.86
CA ALA A 36 -12.62 13.73 1.24
C ALA A 36 -13.46 14.93 1.68
N ARG A 37 -13.46 15.24 2.98
CA ARG A 37 -14.15 16.41 3.55
C ARG A 37 -13.63 17.72 2.94
N ILE A 38 -12.32 17.88 2.79
CA ILE A 38 -11.72 19.09 2.17
C ILE A 38 -12.14 19.21 0.70
N GLU A 39 -12.21 18.10 -0.03
CA GLU A 39 -12.68 18.09 -1.41
C GLU A 39 -14.22 18.20 -1.55
N GLY A 40 -14.95 18.20 -0.42
CA GLY A 40 -16.40 18.36 -0.37
C GLY A 40 -17.19 17.09 -0.70
N LEU A 41 -16.57 15.90 -0.54
CA LEU A 41 -17.23 14.61 -0.73
C LEU A 41 -17.74 14.08 0.60
N THR A 42 -18.98 13.57 0.62
CA THR A 42 -19.55 12.90 1.80
C THR A 42 -18.82 11.59 2.06
N THR A 43 -18.60 11.28 3.33
CA THR A 43 -17.81 10.12 3.76
C THR A 43 -18.63 9.08 4.52
N ILE A 44 -18.38 7.80 4.23
CA ILE A 44 -18.97 6.64 4.90
C ILE A 44 -17.88 5.83 5.60
N GLY A 45 -17.93 5.75 6.92
CA GLY A 45 -17.02 4.93 7.71
C GLY A 45 -17.67 3.63 8.15
N ILE A 46 -17.02 2.51 7.84
CA ILE A 46 -17.45 1.17 8.25
C ILE A 46 -16.60 0.76 9.45
N GLY A 47 -17.20 0.73 10.63
CA GLY A 47 -16.48 0.54 11.88
C GLY A 47 -17.23 -0.35 12.86
N THR A 48 -16.51 -0.88 13.84
CA THR A 48 -17.15 -1.57 14.98
C THR A 48 -17.59 -0.58 16.04
N ALA A 49 -18.49 -1.00 16.95
CA ALA A 49 -18.89 -0.23 18.13
C ALA A 49 -17.68 0.30 18.92
N ARG A 50 -16.62 -0.51 19.01
CA ARG A 50 -15.36 -0.13 19.66
C ARG A 50 -14.65 1.02 18.93
N SER A 51 -14.63 1.02 17.60
CA SER A 51 -13.90 2.02 16.81
C SER A 51 -14.59 3.39 16.79
N ARG A 52 -15.93 3.41 16.88
CA ARG A 52 -16.75 4.62 16.76
C ARG A 52 -16.31 5.80 17.63
N PRO A 53 -16.18 5.68 18.97
CA PRO A 53 -15.81 6.81 19.81
C PRO A 53 -14.40 7.37 19.47
N TYR A 54 -13.49 6.53 18.97
CA TYR A 54 -12.16 6.98 18.57
C TYR A 54 -12.17 7.76 17.26
N TYR A 55 -13.04 7.44 16.31
CA TYR A 55 -13.16 8.22 15.08
C TYR A 55 -13.93 9.52 15.34
N GLU A 56 -14.99 9.48 16.14
CA GLU A 56 -15.79 10.65 16.49
C GLU A 56 -14.99 11.72 17.27
N SER A 57 -13.90 11.33 17.95
CA SER A 57 -13.01 12.28 18.65
C SER A 57 -12.15 13.15 17.71
N PHE A 58 -12.08 12.82 16.40
CA PHE A 58 -11.40 13.61 15.38
C PHE A 58 -12.40 14.36 14.49
N PRO A 59 -12.91 15.54 14.89
CA PRO A 59 -14.06 16.18 14.23
C PRO A 59 -13.84 16.52 12.74
N LEU A 60 -12.59 16.74 12.31
CA LEU A 60 -12.25 17.01 10.91
C LEU A 60 -11.97 15.75 10.10
N ALA A 61 -11.78 14.61 10.75
CA ALA A 61 -11.39 13.34 10.14
C ALA A 61 -12.36 12.19 10.44
N LYS A 62 -13.47 12.46 11.13
CA LYS A 62 -14.55 11.51 11.31
C LYS A 62 -15.34 11.36 10.01
N PRO A 63 -15.90 10.15 9.74
CA PRO A 63 -16.84 9.99 8.65
C PRO A 63 -18.13 10.76 8.93
N ASP A 64 -18.83 11.18 7.88
CA ASP A 64 -20.13 11.85 8.00
C ASP A 64 -21.24 10.85 8.32
N ILE A 65 -21.18 9.67 7.72
CA ILE A 65 -22.04 8.52 7.97
C ILE A 65 -21.20 7.41 8.59
N PHE A 66 -21.62 6.88 9.74
CA PHE A 66 -20.95 5.76 10.40
C PHE A 66 -21.85 4.51 10.36
N ILE A 67 -21.42 3.49 9.63
CA ILE A 67 -22.07 2.18 9.58
C ILE A 67 -21.38 1.28 10.59
N GLU A 68 -22.10 0.94 11.65
CA GLU A 68 -21.61 0.04 12.69
C GLU A 68 -21.78 -1.43 12.26
N VAL A 69 -20.72 -2.23 12.38
CA VAL A 69 -20.71 -3.66 12.05
C VAL A 69 -20.07 -4.48 13.17
N ASP A 70 -20.54 -5.71 13.37
CA ASP A 70 -19.93 -6.64 14.35
C ASP A 70 -18.54 -7.13 13.91
N SER A 71 -18.34 -7.20 12.59
CA SER A 71 -17.10 -7.62 11.94
C SER A 71 -16.96 -6.92 10.60
N TYR A 72 -15.73 -6.60 10.21
CA TYR A 72 -15.43 -6.01 8.90
C TYR A 72 -15.80 -6.91 7.72
N SER A 73 -15.89 -8.24 7.92
CA SER A 73 -16.39 -9.16 6.90
C SER A 73 -17.84 -8.88 6.49
N ARG A 74 -18.61 -8.12 7.29
CA ARG A 74 -19.98 -7.71 6.98
C ARG A 74 -20.07 -6.89 5.69
N ILE A 75 -18.99 -6.22 5.27
CA ILE A 75 -18.95 -5.49 3.99
C ILE A 75 -19.25 -6.38 2.77
N LEU A 76 -19.08 -7.70 2.89
CA LEU A 76 -19.40 -8.65 1.84
C LEU A 76 -20.88 -9.06 1.81
N SER A 77 -21.71 -8.63 2.77
CA SER A 77 -23.12 -9.01 2.79
C SER A 77 -23.92 -8.24 1.75
N ASP A 78 -24.86 -8.93 1.10
CA ASP A 78 -25.67 -8.37 0.02
C ASP A 78 -26.40 -7.08 0.41
N ASP A 79 -26.90 -6.99 1.65
CA ASP A 79 -27.63 -5.83 2.15
C ASP A 79 -26.73 -4.60 2.27
N LEU A 80 -25.55 -4.74 2.86
CA LEU A 80 -24.61 -3.63 3.04
C LEU A 80 -24.01 -3.19 1.69
N GLN A 81 -23.70 -4.14 0.80
CA GLN A 81 -23.24 -3.80 -0.55
C GLN A 81 -24.33 -3.04 -1.34
N LYS A 82 -25.60 -3.47 -1.26
CA LYS A 82 -26.73 -2.75 -1.87
C LYS A 82 -26.93 -1.37 -1.26
N GLU A 83 -26.69 -1.19 0.02
CA GLU A 83 -26.71 0.13 0.66
C GLU A 83 -25.59 1.02 0.12
N LEU A 84 -24.34 0.55 0.12
CA LEU A 84 -23.18 1.31 -0.41
C LEU A 84 -23.35 1.66 -1.89
N ILE A 85 -23.88 0.75 -2.71
CA ILE A 85 -24.15 1.00 -4.13
C ILE A 85 -25.23 2.08 -4.31
N ARG A 86 -26.31 2.03 -3.53
CA ARG A 86 -27.38 3.06 -3.57
C ARG A 86 -26.88 4.44 -3.14
N GLU A 87 -25.87 4.47 -2.28
CA GLU A 87 -25.23 5.70 -1.80
C GLU A 87 -24.15 6.24 -2.75
N ASN A 88 -23.99 5.68 -3.96
CA ASN A 88 -22.93 6.00 -4.92
C ASN A 88 -21.52 5.91 -4.30
N ALA A 89 -21.31 4.95 -3.41
CA ALA A 89 -20.08 4.86 -2.65
C ALA A 89 -18.94 4.21 -3.44
N ILE A 90 -17.78 4.86 -3.46
CA ILE A 90 -16.52 4.28 -3.93
C ILE A 90 -15.67 3.90 -2.72
N ILE A 91 -15.30 2.63 -2.65
CA ILE A 91 -14.48 2.09 -1.58
C ILE A 91 -13.01 2.45 -1.80
N ILE A 92 -12.35 2.99 -0.79
CA ILE A 92 -10.90 3.28 -0.81
C ILE A 92 -10.16 2.17 -0.06
N PRO A 93 -9.48 1.24 -0.74
CA PRO A 93 -8.80 0.13 -0.08
C PRO A 93 -7.49 0.59 0.56
N HIS A 94 -7.20 0.06 1.75
CA HIS A 94 -5.94 0.28 2.47
C HIS A 94 -5.44 -1.02 3.13
N GLY A 95 -4.30 -0.98 3.85
CA GLY A 95 -3.65 -2.15 4.46
C GLY A 95 -4.62 -3.08 5.18
N SER A 96 -5.29 -2.56 6.22
CA SER A 96 -6.24 -3.33 7.03
C SER A 96 -7.51 -3.78 6.29
N PHE A 97 -7.92 -3.08 5.23
CA PHE A 97 -9.10 -3.47 4.44
C PHE A 97 -8.88 -4.86 3.82
N VAL A 98 -7.73 -5.02 3.15
CA VAL A 98 -7.33 -6.28 2.51
C VAL A 98 -7.06 -7.35 3.56
N GLU A 99 -6.47 -6.98 4.69
CA GLU A 99 -6.20 -7.91 5.78
C GLU A 99 -7.49 -8.51 6.38
N TYR A 100 -8.47 -7.68 6.69
CA TYR A 100 -9.68 -8.13 7.39
C TYR A 100 -10.67 -8.85 6.47
N ILE A 101 -10.72 -8.49 5.19
CA ILE A 101 -11.67 -9.05 4.24
C ILE A 101 -11.05 -10.24 3.48
N GLY A 102 -9.76 -10.17 3.17
CA GLY A 102 -9.04 -11.12 2.32
C GLY A 102 -9.12 -10.75 0.84
N ALA A 103 -7.98 -10.80 0.15
CA ALA A 103 -7.86 -10.43 -1.26
C ALA A 103 -8.81 -11.25 -2.16
N ASP A 104 -8.90 -12.57 -1.96
CA ASP A 104 -9.78 -13.45 -2.74
C ASP A 104 -11.25 -13.06 -2.60
N ASN A 105 -11.69 -12.74 -1.37
CA ASN A 105 -13.06 -12.29 -1.14
C ASN A 105 -13.34 -10.94 -1.81
N ILE A 106 -12.39 -10.01 -1.83
CA ILE A 106 -12.56 -8.71 -2.52
C ILE A 106 -12.73 -8.95 -4.03
N LEU A 107 -11.94 -9.85 -4.61
CA LEU A 107 -11.98 -10.15 -6.04
C LEU A 107 -13.25 -10.88 -6.47
N GLU A 108 -13.81 -11.70 -5.60
CA GLU A 108 -14.91 -12.60 -5.94
C GLU A 108 -16.28 -12.11 -5.45
N LYS A 109 -16.33 -11.31 -4.38
CA LYS A 109 -17.58 -11.03 -3.64
C LYS A 109 -17.84 -9.54 -3.38
N LEU A 110 -16.86 -8.65 -3.55
CA LEU A 110 -17.06 -7.21 -3.39
C LEU A 110 -17.48 -6.56 -4.72
N HIS A 111 -18.78 -6.35 -4.87
CA HIS A 111 -19.42 -5.72 -6.03
C HIS A 111 -19.44 -4.20 -5.97
N VAL A 112 -19.23 -3.59 -4.79
CA VAL A 112 -19.10 -2.14 -4.66
C VAL A 112 -17.86 -1.66 -5.44
N PRO A 113 -17.96 -0.59 -6.26
CA PRO A 113 -16.81 -0.01 -6.95
C PRO A 113 -15.70 0.35 -5.97
N MET A 114 -14.47 -0.05 -6.31
CA MET A 114 -13.30 0.15 -5.48
C MET A 114 -12.30 1.03 -6.21
N PHE A 115 -11.85 2.11 -5.58
CA PHE A 115 -10.81 2.97 -6.12
C PHE A 115 -9.50 2.19 -6.31
N GLY A 116 -8.89 2.35 -7.47
CA GLY A 116 -7.73 1.58 -7.89
C GLY A 116 -8.10 0.43 -8.82
N ASN A 117 -7.28 -0.62 -8.79
CA ASN A 117 -7.47 -1.82 -9.60
C ASN A 117 -7.46 -3.05 -8.69
N ARG A 118 -8.60 -3.73 -8.51
CA ARG A 118 -8.69 -4.92 -7.65
C ARG A 118 -7.68 -6.02 -7.95
N LEU A 119 -7.21 -6.15 -9.18
CA LEU A 119 -6.19 -7.16 -9.52
C LEU A 119 -4.87 -6.90 -8.81
N THR A 120 -4.56 -5.66 -8.42
CA THR A 120 -3.32 -5.34 -7.69
C THR A 120 -3.20 -6.14 -6.40
N LEU A 121 -4.33 -6.45 -5.75
CA LEU A 121 -4.38 -7.24 -4.51
C LEU A 121 -3.79 -8.64 -4.68
N LEU A 122 -3.96 -9.26 -5.86
CA LEU A 122 -3.34 -10.55 -6.19
C LEU A 122 -1.83 -10.41 -6.33
N TRP A 123 -1.38 -9.33 -6.95
CA TRP A 123 0.02 -9.15 -7.32
C TRP A 123 0.88 -8.68 -6.15
N GLU A 124 0.34 -7.86 -5.26
CA GLU A 124 1.04 -7.46 -4.03
C GLU A 124 0.98 -8.53 -2.93
N GLY A 125 -0.11 -9.30 -2.86
CA GLY A 125 -0.33 -10.31 -1.81
C GLY A 125 0.43 -11.63 -2.04
N ASP A 126 0.80 -11.93 -3.28
CA ASP A 126 1.54 -13.14 -3.65
C ASP A 126 3.01 -12.80 -3.99
N ARG A 127 3.93 -13.30 -3.16
CA ARG A 127 5.38 -13.06 -3.32
C ARG A 127 5.94 -13.62 -4.63
N ARG A 128 5.37 -14.67 -5.22
CA ARG A 128 5.82 -15.18 -6.54
C ARG A 128 5.39 -14.22 -7.66
N ARG A 129 4.17 -13.70 -7.60
CA ARG A 129 3.66 -12.70 -8.55
C ARG A 129 4.43 -11.39 -8.44
N GLN A 130 4.67 -10.90 -7.23
CA GLN A 130 5.45 -9.68 -7.00
C GLN A 130 6.88 -9.82 -7.57
N ARG A 131 7.52 -10.98 -7.36
CA ARG A 131 8.84 -11.28 -7.94
C ARG A 131 8.82 -11.33 -9.46
N ARG A 132 7.79 -11.97 -10.04
CA ARG A 132 7.59 -11.96 -11.49
C ARG A 132 7.46 -10.53 -12.01
N TRP A 133 6.70 -9.69 -11.31
CA TRP A 133 6.54 -8.28 -11.66
C TRP A 133 7.86 -7.52 -11.65
N PHE A 134 8.67 -7.65 -10.59
CA PHE A 134 9.98 -7.00 -10.50
C PHE A 134 10.98 -7.52 -11.54
N SER A 135 11.00 -8.84 -11.77
CA SER A 135 11.84 -9.46 -12.80
C SER A 135 11.50 -8.96 -14.20
N GLU A 136 10.21 -8.93 -14.57
CA GLU A 136 9.77 -8.40 -15.86
C GLU A 136 9.94 -6.88 -15.98
N ALA A 137 9.95 -6.14 -14.86
CA ALA A 137 10.30 -4.73 -14.84
C ALA A 137 11.82 -4.48 -14.97
N GLY A 138 12.67 -5.49 -14.78
CA GLY A 138 14.11 -5.33 -14.81
C GLY A 138 14.62 -4.39 -13.72
N VAL A 139 14.08 -4.53 -12.50
CA VAL A 139 14.53 -3.80 -11.31
C VAL A 139 15.30 -4.72 -10.37
N ASP A 140 16.28 -4.15 -9.67
CA ASP A 140 17.09 -4.91 -8.72
C ASP A 140 16.26 -5.30 -7.50
N THR A 141 16.34 -6.57 -7.12
CA THR A 141 15.68 -7.15 -5.93
C THR A 141 16.70 -7.93 -5.09
N PRO A 142 16.44 -8.18 -3.79
CA PRO A 142 17.30 -9.04 -2.99
C PRO A 142 17.39 -10.44 -3.60
N ARG A 143 18.59 -11.03 -3.60
CA ARG A 143 18.75 -12.43 -4.03
C ARG A 143 17.94 -13.35 -3.13
N ILE A 144 17.34 -14.39 -3.71
CA ILE A 144 16.60 -15.40 -2.97
C ILE A 144 17.35 -16.72 -3.04
N TYR A 145 17.37 -17.42 -1.92
CA TYR A 145 18.02 -18.72 -1.78
C TYR A 145 16.95 -19.80 -1.72
N SER A 146 17.12 -20.85 -2.52
CA SER A 146 16.17 -21.98 -2.55
C SER A 146 16.36 -22.93 -1.37
N SER A 147 17.52 -22.89 -0.72
CA SER A 147 17.80 -23.67 0.48
C SER A 147 18.83 -22.98 1.38
N PRO A 148 18.87 -23.32 2.69
CA PRO A 148 19.93 -22.88 3.59
C PRO A 148 21.35 -23.23 3.10
N LEU A 149 21.48 -24.30 2.30
CA LEU A 149 22.77 -24.80 1.81
C LEU A 149 23.45 -23.84 0.83
N GLU A 150 22.67 -23.03 0.11
CA GLU A 150 23.13 -22.08 -0.89
C GLU A 150 23.57 -20.73 -0.30
N VAL A 151 23.32 -20.51 1.00
CA VAL A 151 23.58 -19.24 1.66
C VAL A 151 25.07 -18.96 1.75
N ASP A 152 25.48 -17.87 1.12
CA ASP A 152 26.88 -17.42 0.98
C ASP A 152 27.16 -16.07 1.67
N ARG A 153 26.16 -15.48 2.33
CA ARG A 153 26.22 -14.14 2.97
C ARG A 153 25.14 -13.98 4.03
N ARG A 154 25.06 -12.80 4.64
CA ARG A 154 24.00 -12.42 5.57
C ARG A 154 22.63 -12.45 4.87
N VAL A 155 21.64 -13.05 5.52
CA VAL A 155 20.28 -13.21 5.01
C VAL A 155 19.26 -12.74 6.02
N ILE A 156 18.08 -12.37 5.53
CA ILE A 156 16.87 -12.20 6.30
C ILE A 156 15.91 -13.35 5.97
N VAL A 157 15.34 -13.96 7.00
CA VAL A 157 14.36 -15.03 6.86
C VAL A 157 12.98 -14.47 7.16
N LYS A 158 12.05 -14.67 6.22
CA LYS A 158 10.67 -14.21 6.29
C LYS A 158 9.74 -15.41 6.32
N PHE A 159 9.02 -15.62 7.42
CA PHE A 159 8.03 -16.70 7.50
C PHE A 159 6.77 -16.39 6.70
N HIS A 160 6.13 -17.42 6.15
CA HIS A 160 4.82 -17.28 5.52
C HIS A 160 3.77 -16.86 6.57
N GLY A 161 2.88 -15.94 6.19
CA GLY A 161 1.86 -15.39 7.08
C GLY A 161 2.37 -14.34 8.08
N ALA A 162 3.67 -14.08 8.14
CA ALA A 162 4.23 -12.96 8.90
C ALA A 162 3.73 -11.63 8.32
N LYS A 163 3.22 -10.76 9.19
CA LYS A 163 2.64 -9.45 8.85
C LYS A 163 3.42 -8.33 9.51
N GLY A 164 3.62 -7.24 8.77
CA GLY A 164 4.25 -6.03 9.29
C GLY A 164 5.66 -6.23 9.85
N GLY A 165 6.42 -7.21 9.35
CA GLY A 165 7.79 -7.51 9.81
C GLY A 165 7.89 -8.46 11.01
N SER A 166 6.77 -8.95 11.54
CA SER A 166 6.77 -9.90 12.67
C SER A 166 7.44 -11.23 12.32
N ARG A 167 8.13 -11.84 13.28
CA ARG A 167 8.81 -13.15 13.14
C ARG A 167 9.96 -13.18 12.13
N TYR A 168 10.44 -12.05 11.62
CA TYR A 168 11.63 -12.04 10.76
C TYR A 168 12.89 -12.16 11.61
N PHE A 169 13.90 -12.86 11.11
CA PHE A 169 15.20 -12.86 11.76
C PHE A 169 16.34 -12.74 10.75
N ILE A 170 17.46 -12.18 11.20
CA ILE A 170 18.70 -12.11 10.44
C ILE A 170 19.58 -13.30 10.80
N ALA A 171 20.19 -13.92 9.79
CA ALA A 171 21.29 -14.87 9.98
C ALA A 171 22.56 -14.36 9.30
N SER A 172 23.69 -14.42 10.00
CA SER A 172 24.96 -13.88 9.50
C SER A 172 25.57 -14.75 8.40
N ASP A 173 25.37 -16.05 8.47
CA ASP A 173 25.86 -17.05 7.52
C ASP A 173 24.99 -18.32 7.57
N ARG A 174 25.40 -19.34 6.82
CA ARG A 174 24.72 -20.64 6.76
C ARG A 174 24.66 -21.35 8.12
N MET A 175 25.72 -21.32 8.92
CA MET A 175 25.75 -22.03 10.20
C MET A 175 24.77 -21.40 11.20
N ASP A 176 24.77 -20.06 11.28
CA ASP A 176 23.83 -19.29 12.09
C ASP A 176 22.38 -19.52 11.63
N LEU A 177 22.15 -19.51 10.32
CA LEU A 177 20.83 -19.77 9.73
C LEU A 177 20.31 -21.16 10.11
N GLU A 178 21.09 -22.21 9.86
CA GLU A 178 20.69 -23.57 10.18
C GLU A 178 20.44 -23.75 11.69
N SER A 179 21.24 -23.10 12.55
CA SER A 179 21.05 -23.13 13.99
C SER A 179 19.72 -22.51 14.41
N LYS A 180 19.41 -21.31 13.90
CA LYS A 180 18.15 -20.60 14.21
C LYS A 180 16.93 -21.34 13.68
N LEU A 181 16.99 -21.87 12.46
CA LEU A 181 15.91 -22.67 11.88
C LEU A 181 15.61 -23.93 12.70
N ARG A 182 16.65 -24.61 13.20
CA ARG A 182 16.49 -25.76 14.10
C ARG A 182 15.87 -25.36 15.43
N ALA A 183 16.33 -24.26 16.04
CA ALA A 183 15.80 -23.79 17.33
C ALA A 183 14.32 -23.39 17.25
N LEU A 184 13.90 -22.86 16.10
CA LEU A 184 12.51 -22.46 15.82
C LEU A 184 11.64 -23.60 15.30
N GLU A 185 12.18 -24.82 15.16
CA GLU A 185 11.50 -25.97 14.54
C GLU A 185 10.83 -25.60 13.20
N ALA A 186 11.53 -24.79 12.40
CA ALA A 186 10.97 -24.18 11.21
C ALA A 186 10.77 -25.21 10.08
N ASP A 187 9.53 -25.32 9.59
CA ASP A 187 9.23 -26.10 8.39
C ASP A 187 9.92 -25.49 7.16
N PRO A 188 10.71 -26.25 6.37
CA PRO A 188 11.34 -25.77 5.14
C PRO A 188 10.39 -25.10 4.13
N GLY A 189 9.10 -25.46 4.12
CA GLY A 189 8.08 -24.79 3.30
C GLY A 189 7.52 -23.50 3.90
N GLY A 190 7.82 -23.24 5.18
CA GLY A 190 7.23 -22.19 6.00
C GLY A 190 7.93 -20.83 5.92
N TYR A 191 9.01 -20.67 5.15
CA TYR A 191 9.75 -19.40 5.08
C TYR A 191 10.43 -19.15 3.72
N ILE A 192 10.93 -17.93 3.54
CA ILE A 192 11.76 -17.49 2.43
C ILE A 192 13.08 -16.96 2.99
N ILE A 193 14.19 -17.32 2.34
CA ILE A 193 15.52 -16.81 2.64
C ILE A 193 15.88 -15.76 1.57
N GLU A 194 16.05 -14.52 2.00
CA GLU A 194 16.43 -13.40 1.12
C GLU A 194 17.78 -12.82 1.55
N GLU A 195 18.56 -12.32 0.60
CA GLU A 195 19.76 -11.54 0.87
C GLU A 195 19.44 -10.37 1.79
N TYR A 196 20.21 -10.22 2.87
CA TYR A 196 20.15 -9.02 3.68
C TYR A 196 20.90 -7.89 2.96
N VAL A 197 20.15 -7.01 2.31
CA VAL A 197 20.72 -5.85 1.62
C VAL A 197 20.99 -4.74 2.63
N ALA A 198 22.27 -4.50 2.94
CA ALA A 198 22.65 -3.38 3.80
C ALA A 198 22.41 -2.04 3.09
N GLY A 199 21.66 -1.13 3.69
CA GLY A 199 21.40 0.19 3.13
C GLY A 199 20.37 1.00 3.92
N VAL A 200 20.01 2.17 3.40
CA VAL A 200 18.99 3.03 4.00
C VAL A 200 17.63 2.75 3.35
N ARG A 201 16.61 2.50 4.16
CA ARG A 201 15.26 2.21 3.66
C ARG A 201 14.50 3.49 3.36
N TYR A 202 13.87 3.52 2.19
CA TYR A 202 12.98 4.60 1.77
C TYR A 202 11.68 4.01 1.24
N TYR A 203 10.58 4.59 1.68
CA TYR A 203 9.22 4.18 1.35
C TYR A 203 8.53 5.36 0.62
N PRO A 204 8.87 5.62 -0.65
CA PRO A 204 8.25 6.67 -1.44
C PRO A 204 6.78 6.38 -1.75
N HIS A 205 5.94 7.39 -1.52
CA HIS A 205 4.49 7.36 -1.73
C HIS A 205 4.19 7.97 -3.09
N PHE A 206 3.89 7.12 -4.07
CA PHE A 206 3.52 7.57 -5.39
C PHE A 206 2.00 7.60 -5.58
N PHE A 207 1.55 8.40 -6.53
CA PHE A 207 0.18 8.41 -7.03
C PHE A 207 0.21 8.41 -8.55
N LEU A 208 -0.49 7.46 -9.17
CA LEU A 208 -0.63 7.36 -10.62
C LEU A 208 -2.06 7.70 -11.03
N SER A 209 -2.23 8.86 -11.66
CA SER A 209 -3.52 9.37 -12.12
C SER A 209 -3.78 8.95 -13.57
N PRO A 210 -4.71 8.01 -13.86
CA PRO A 210 -5.03 7.63 -15.23
C PRO A 210 -5.79 8.72 -15.99
N LEU A 211 -6.34 9.72 -15.30
CA LEU A 211 -7.08 10.84 -15.90
C LEU A 211 -6.15 11.84 -16.61
N ARG A 212 -4.88 11.87 -16.21
CA ARG A 212 -3.87 12.83 -16.70
C ARG A 212 -2.94 12.20 -17.74
N LYS A 213 -2.35 13.05 -18.59
CA LYS A 213 -1.39 12.59 -19.60
C LYS A 213 -0.06 12.16 -18.95
N PRO A 214 0.68 11.22 -19.56
CA PRO A 214 2.03 10.87 -19.11
C PRO A 214 2.96 12.07 -18.95
N ASN A 215 3.67 12.10 -17.82
CA ASN A 215 4.61 13.15 -17.44
C ASN A 215 6.04 12.63 -17.17
N ILE A 216 6.24 11.31 -17.16
CA ILE A 216 7.53 10.66 -16.88
C ILE A 216 7.94 9.79 -18.08
N PRO A 217 9.20 9.88 -18.54
CA PRO A 217 9.72 8.99 -19.58
C PRO A 217 9.54 7.51 -19.23
N GLY A 218 9.09 6.71 -20.18
CA GLY A 218 8.89 5.27 -20.02
C GLY A 218 7.51 4.86 -19.49
N ILE A 219 6.66 5.80 -19.06
CA ILE A 219 5.25 5.57 -18.73
C ILE A 219 4.38 5.98 -19.93
N ASP A 220 3.52 5.07 -20.39
CA ASP A 220 2.62 5.31 -21.54
C ASP A 220 1.17 5.65 -21.15
N TYR A 221 0.87 5.68 -19.85
CA TYR A 221 -0.45 6.03 -19.31
C TYR A 221 -0.38 6.70 -17.95
N GLY A 222 -1.26 7.68 -17.77
CA GLY A 222 -1.41 8.37 -16.51
C GLY A 222 -0.22 9.27 -16.15
N SER A 223 -0.44 10.19 -15.21
CA SER A 223 0.61 11.03 -14.63
C SER A 223 1.07 10.47 -13.30
N LEU A 224 2.39 10.39 -13.09
CA LEU A 224 3.00 9.94 -11.85
C LEU A 224 3.39 11.13 -10.97
N GLU A 225 3.00 11.09 -9.70
CA GLU A 225 3.27 12.11 -8.68
C GLU A 225 3.97 11.46 -7.48
N LEU A 226 5.06 12.04 -6.97
CA LEU A 226 5.67 11.63 -5.69
C LEU A 226 5.09 12.49 -4.57
N LEU A 227 4.26 11.92 -3.71
CA LEU A 227 3.52 12.66 -2.68
C LEU A 227 4.21 12.68 -1.32
N GLY A 228 5.24 11.90 -1.10
CA GLY A 228 5.93 11.81 0.18
C GLY A 228 6.94 10.68 0.20
N ILE A 229 7.80 10.64 1.22
CA ILE A 229 8.67 9.49 1.50
C ILE A 229 8.72 9.33 3.00
N ASP A 230 8.52 8.11 3.50
CA ASP A 230 8.76 7.82 4.91
C ASP A 230 9.93 6.83 5.08
N ARG A 231 10.32 6.68 6.35
CA ARG A 231 11.05 5.53 6.87
C ARG A 231 10.21 4.90 7.98
N ARG A 232 10.00 3.57 7.92
CA ARG A 232 9.36 2.82 9.00
C ARG A 232 10.19 2.88 10.28
N LEU A 233 9.52 3.14 11.40
CA LEU A 233 10.05 2.99 12.74
C LEU A 233 9.69 1.60 13.24
N GLU A 234 10.69 0.77 13.48
CA GLU A 234 10.51 -0.64 13.83
C GLU A 234 11.18 -0.97 15.15
N VAL A 235 10.71 -2.02 15.83
CA VAL A 235 11.26 -2.44 17.14
C VAL A 235 12.77 -2.70 17.07
N ILE A 236 13.24 -3.31 15.98
CA ILE A 236 14.67 -3.55 15.71
C ILE A 236 15.53 -2.28 15.71
N ASP A 237 14.97 -1.10 15.43
CA ASP A 237 15.73 0.15 15.42
C ASP A 237 16.33 0.48 16.80
N GLU A 238 15.71 0.03 17.91
CA GLU A 238 16.23 0.28 19.26
C GLU A 238 17.49 -0.55 19.59
N ILE A 239 17.63 -1.76 19.02
CA ILE A 239 18.87 -2.54 19.14
C ILE A 239 20.04 -1.81 18.47
N TYR A 240 19.80 -1.21 17.30
CA TYR A 240 20.84 -0.48 16.56
C TYR A 240 21.29 0.82 17.24
N ARG A 241 20.55 1.33 18.24
CA ARG A 241 20.91 2.52 19.01
C ARG A 241 21.94 2.24 20.11
N GLY A 242 22.45 1.02 20.20
CA GLY A 242 23.55 0.64 21.09
C GLY A 242 23.09 0.05 22.42
N TRP A 243 21.94 -0.64 22.44
CA TRP A 243 21.52 -1.39 23.61
C TRP A 243 22.52 -2.54 23.87
N PRO A 244 23.23 -2.56 25.02
CA PRO A 244 24.38 -3.45 25.23
C PRO A 244 24.00 -4.93 25.35
N ASP A 245 22.83 -5.20 25.94
CA ASP A 245 22.27 -6.55 26.03
C ASP A 245 21.27 -6.73 24.89
N THR A 246 21.52 -7.70 24.01
CA THR A 246 20.57 -8.03 22.93
C THR A 246 19.31 -8.64 23.55
N ILE A 247 18.21 -7.88 23.65
CA ILE A 247 16.92 -8.37 24.12
C ILE A 247 16.21 -9.04 22.93
N GLU A 248 15.94 -10.35 23.05
CA GLU A 248 15.36 -11.15 21.98
C GLU A 248 14.00 -10.63 21.50
N GLU A 249 13.19 -10.06 22.39
CA GLU A 249 11.90 -9.42 22.07
C GLU A 249 12.01 -8.23 21.09
N TYR A 250 13.19 -7.59 21.03
CA TYR A 250 13.44 -6.47 20.13
C TYR A 250 14.05 -6.89 18.78
N MET A 251 14.36 -8.18 18.60
CA MET A 251 14.84 -8.74 17.33
C MET A 251 13.67 -9.00 16.36
N ASP A 252 12.81 -8.01 16.19
CA ASP A 252 11.58 -8.09 15.40
C ASP A 252 11.38 -6.80 14.57
N PHE A 253 10.86 -6.94 13.35
CA PHE A 253 10.70 -5.83 12.42
C PHE A 253 9.27 -5.23 12.47
N THR A 254 8.53 -5.47 13.55
CA THR A 254 7.19 -4.91 13.76
C THR A 254 7.24 -3.39 13.65
N VAL A 255 6.44 -2.88 12.71
CA VAL A 255 6.29 -1.45 12.46
C VAL A 255 5.45 -0.81 13.57
N THR A 256 6.02 0.17 14.27
CA THR A 256 5.34 0.91 15.36
C THR A 256 5.02 2.35 14.95
N GLY A 257 5.66 2.87 13.91
CA GLY A 257 5.42 4.22 13.41
C GLY A 257 6.14 4.49 12.10
N ASN A 258 6.17 5.77 11.70
CA ASN A 258 6.83 6.24 10.48
C ASN A 258 7.56 7.55 10.80
N GLN A 259 8.67 7.81 10.11
CA GLN A 259 9.46 9.03 10.21
C GLN A 259 9.50 9.74 8.85
N PRO A 260 9.32 11.08 8.79
CA PRO A 260 9.41 11.80 7.53
C PRO A 260 10.86 11.91 7.08
N VAL A 261 11.11 11.65 5.80
CA VAL A 261 12.44 11.77 5.19
C VAL A 261 12.33 12.42 3.82
N VAL A 262 13.41 13.07 3.41
CA VAL A 262 13.62 13.50 2.02
C VAL A 262 14.81 12.74 1.45
N LEU A 263 14.78 12.48 0.16
CA LEU A 263 15.90 11.90 -0.55
C LEU A 263 16.87 13.01 -0.91
N ARG A 264 18.15 12.67 -1.01
CA ARG A 264 19.10 13.49 -1.74
C ARG A 264 18.57 13.65 -3.17
N GLU A 265 18.38 14.88 -3.63
CA GLU A 265 17.67 15.18 -4.88
C GLU A 265 18.18 14.40 -6.11
N LYS A 266 19.51 14.21 -6.23
CA LYS A 266 20.11 13.41 -7.31
C LYS A 266 19.53 11.99 -7.39
N LEU A 267 19.16 11.39 -6.26
CA LEU A 267 18.60 10.03 -6.19
C LEU A 267 17.14 9.97 -6.68
N LEU A 268 16.47 11.10 -6.87
CA LEU A 268 15.11 11.12 -7.42
C LEU A 268 15.10 10.60 -8.86
N ILE A 269 16.14 10.89 -9.65
CA ILE A 269 16.24 10.40 -11.04
C ILE A 269 16.19 8.87 -11.05
N ASP A 270 17.09 8.22 -10.31
CA ASP A 270 17.15 6.76 -10.19
C ASP A 270 15.83 6.18 -9.66
N LEU A 271 15.21 6.87 -8.68
CA LEU A 271 13.94 6.45 -8.11
C LEU A 271 12.80 6.50 -9.14
N PHE A 272 12.69 7.58 -9.92
CA PHE A 272 11.66 7.72 -10.95
C PHE A 272 11.87 6.71 -12.09
N GLU A 273 13.12 6.42 -12.48
CA GLU A 273 13.42 5.42 -13.51
C GLU A 273 12.98 4.00 -13.09
N ILE A 274 13.28 3.57 -11.86
CA ILE A 274 12.80 2.26 -11.38
C ILE A 274 11.28 2.23 -11.23
N THR A 275 10.67 3.35 -10.83
CA THR A 275 9.21 3.46 -10.67
C THR A 275 8.51 3.37 -12.03
N ALA A 276 9.02 4.05 -13.05
CA ALA A 276 8.48 4.01 -14.40
C ALA A 276 8.47 2.59 -14.97
N LYS A 277 9.54 1.81 -14.75
CA LYS A 277 9.60 0.39 -15.14
C LYS A 277 8.52 -0.43 -14.44
N ILE A 278 8.36 -0.26 -13.12
CA ILE A 278 7.35 -0.97 -12.32
C ILE A 278 5.93 -0.64 -12.82
N VAL A 279 5.63 0.65 -13.00
CA VAL A 279 4.33 1.13 -13.50
C VAL A 279 4.03 0.55 -14.89
N SER A 280 4.95 0.68 -15.84
CA SER A 280 4.72 0.21 -17.22
C SER A 280 4.59 -1.30 -17.32
N THR A 281 5.33 -2.07 -16.51
CA THR A 281 5.16 -3.52 -16.45
C THR A 281 3.85 -3.93 -15.77
N SER A 282 3.36 -3.15 -14.80
CA SER A 282 2.08 -3.43 -14.13
C SER A 282 0.92 -3.52 -15.13
N ARG A 283 0.87 -2.59 -16.10
CA ARG A 283 -0.18 -2.53 -17.13
C ARG A 283 -0.14 -3.73 -18.07
N LYS A 284 1.04 -4.28 -18.34
CA LYS A 284 1.22 -5.49 -19.16
C LYS A 284 0.77 -6.75 -18.42
N LEU A 285 1.02 -6.80 -17.11
CA LEU A 285 0.75 -7.97 -16.28
C LEU A 285 -0.70 -8.05 -15.77
N PHE A 286 -1.30 -6.91 -15.45
CA PHE A 286 -2.66 -6.80 -14.93
C PHE A 286 -3.32 -5.49 -15.34
N TYR A 287 -3.83 -5.43 -16.57
CA TYR A 287 -4.55 -4.26 -17.09
C TYR A 287 -5.69 -3.81 -16.12
N PRO A 288 -5.89 -2.50 -15.87
CA PRO A 288 -5.22 -1.33 -16.47
C PRO A 288 -3.84 -0.99 -15.89
N GLY A 289 -3.31 -1.82 -14.98
CA GLY A 289 -2.07 -1.60 -14.24
C GLY A 289 -2.32 -0.96 -12.89
N LEU A 290 -1.29 -0.31 -12.34
CA LEU A 290 -1.43 0.54 -11.17
C LEU A 290 -2.38 1.71 -11.45
N VAL A 291 -3.20 2.06 -10.45
CA VAL A 291 -4.13 3.19 -10.47
C VAL A 291 -4.18 3.76 -9.05
N GLY A 292 -3.98 5.07 -8.90
CA GLY A 292 -4.02 5.74 -7.61
C GLY A 292 -2.73 5.56 -6.79
N PRO A 293 -2.83 5.51 -5.45
CA PRO A 293 -1.67 5.49 -4.57
C PRO A 293 -0.97 4.14 -4.57
N PHE A 294 0.35 4.16 -4.52
CA PHE A 294 1.17 2.98 -4.28
C PHE A 294 2.49 3.37 -3.63
N CYS A 295 3.18 2.40 -3.04
CA CYS A 295 4.49 2.56 -2.44
C CYS A 295 5.42 1.47 -2.96
N ILE A 296 6.60 1.85 -3.44
CA ILE A 296 7.68 0.91 -3.72
C ILE A 296 8.63 0.91 -2.53
N GLU A 297 8.80 -0.23 -1.88
CA GLU A 297 9.63 -0.34 -0.69
C GLU A 297 11.06 -0.62 -1.11
N THR A 298 11.97 0.31 -0.80
CA THR A 298 13.33 0.30 -1.35
C THR A 298 14.41 0.37 -0.28
N ILE A 299 15.58 -0.18 -0.61
CA ILE A 299 16.83 -0.03 0.13
C ILE A 299 17.83 0.66 -0.79
N TYR A 300 18.37 1.79 -0.37
CA TYR A 300 19.48 2.44 -1.05
C TYR A 300 20.82 1.97 -0.48
N ASN A 301 21.62 1.32 -1.31
CA ASN A 301 23.00 0.96 -1.01
C ASN A 301 23.96 1.82 -1.87
N PRO A 302 24.96 2.50 -1.28
CA PRO A 302 25.86 3.37 -2.04
C PRO A 302 26.61 2.72 -3.22
N LYS A 303 26.78 1.39 -3.21
CA LYS A 303 27.45 0.63 -4.27
C LYS A 303 26.47 0.03 -5.29
N ARG A 304 25.23 -0.28 -4.89
CA ARG A 304 24.22 -0.97 -5.73
C ARG A 304 23.11 -0.04 -6.23
N GLY A 305 22.93 1.14 -5.64
CA GLY A 305 21.75 1.98 -5.89
C GLY A 305 20.52 1.46 -5.13
N PHE A 306 19.34 1.67 -5.72
CA PHE A 306 18.08 1.21 -5.14
C PHE A 306 17.83 -0.26 -5.42
N THR A 307 17.50 -1.01 -4.37
CA THR A 307 16.98 -2.38 -4.44
C THR A 307 15.54 -2.37 -3.95
N VAL A 308 14.61 -2.85 -4.78
CA VAL A 308 13.18 -2.96 -4.46
C VAL A 308 12.96 -4.29 -3.77
N PHE A 309 12.36 -4.30 -2.58
CA PHE A 309 12.07 -5.55 -1.88
C PHE A 309 10.59 -5.88 -1.86
N GLU A 310 9.70 -4.88 -1.77
CA GLU A 310 8.25 -5.08 -1.76
C GLU A 310 7.54 -3.90 -2.47
N VAL A 311 6.29 -4.09 -2.88
CA VAL A 311 5.42 -3.03 -3.41
C VAL A 311 4.04 -3.16 -2.76
N SER A 312 3.54 -2.04 -2.25
CA SER A 312 2.17 -1.90 -1.76
C SER A 312 1.39 -1.12 -2.81
N ALA A 313 0.44 -1.75 -3.49
CA ALA A 313 -0.27 -1.17 -4.63
C ALA A 313 -1.53 -0.38 -4.22
N ARG A 314 -1.45 0.26 -3.04
CA ARG A 314 -2.49 1.04 -2.36
C ARG A 314 -1.83 2.11 -1.47
N ILE A 315 -2.65 2.91 -0.79
CA ILE A 315 -2.19 3.83 0.26
C ILE A 315 -1.54 3.06 1.43
N VAL A 316 -0.39 3.55 1.90
CA VAL A 316 0.38 2.99 3.04
C VAL A 316 0.33 3.90 4.27
N ALA A 317 0.56 3.34 5.46
CA ALA A 317 0.52 4.08 6.72
C ALA A 317 1.49 5.27 6.80
N GLY A 318 2.63 5.20 6.10
CA GLY A 318 3.60 6.30 6.03
C GLY A 318 3.04 7.61 5.50
N THR A 319 1.97 7.56 4.69
CA THR A 319 1.28 8.75 4.18
C THR A 319 0.61 9.57 5.30
N ASN A 320 0.35 8.96 6.46
CA ASN A 320 -0.28 9.63 7.62
C ASN A 320 0.60 10.74 8.21
N LEU A 321 1.89 10.79 7.86
CA LEU A 321 2.79 11.91 8.23
C LEU A 321 2.44 13.22 7.51
N TYR A 322 1.77 13.13 6.35
CA TYR A 322 1.65 14.22 5.38
C TYR A 322 0.20 14.68 5.21
N ILE A 323 -0.55 14.80 6.32
CA ILE A 323 -1.94 15.28 6.32
C ILE A 323 -2.04 16.70 5.74
N ASP A 324 -1.07 17.55 6.07
CA ASP A 324 -0.95 18.92 5.57
C ASP A 324 0.01 19.04 4.37
N GLY A 325 0.23 17.93 3.65
CA GLY A 325 1.19 17.84 2.56
C GLY A 325 2.59 17.45 3.00
N SER A 326 3.46 17.23 2.01
CA SER A 326 4.86 16.88 2.17
C SER A 326 5.75 17.88 1.44
N PRO A 327 7.08 17.81 1.66
CA PRO A 327 8.03 18.58 0.85
C PRO A 327 7.83 18.37 -0.66
N TYR A 328 7.45 17.17 -1.08
CA TYR A 328 7.24 16.86 -2.50
C TYR A 328 5.88 17.28 -3.03
N SER A 329 4.81 17.10 -2.24
CA SER A 329 3.46 17.48 -2.69
C SER A 329 3.35 18.98 -2.98
N SER A 330 4.16 19.79 -2.28
CA SER A 330 4.26 21.24 -2.45
C SER A 330 4.76 21.67 -3.84
N PHE A 331 5.44 20.78 -4.58
CA PHE A 331 5.86 21.05 -5.96
C PHE A 331 4.75 20.82 -7.00
N TYR A 332 3.68 20.13 -6.62
CA TYR A 332 2.53 19.86 -7.49
C TYR A 332 1.33 20.74 -7.15
N TYR A 333 1.18 21.14 -5.88
CA TYR A 333 -0.01 21.82 -5.37
C TYR A 333 0.38 23.04 -4.54
N SER A 334 -0.31 24.16 -4.75
CA SER A 334 -0.17 25.38 -3.94
C SER A 334 -0.87 25.30 -2.58
N GLU A 335 -1.46 24.15 -2.26
CA GLU A 335 -2.24 23.90 -1.06
C GLU A 335 -1.83 22.55 -0.44
N PRO A 336 -2.02 22.38 0.88
CA PRO A 336 -1.77 21.11 1.57
C PRO A 336 -2.39 19.91 0.86
N MET A 337 -1.58 18.94 0.44
CA MET A 337 -2.04 17.77 -0.33
C MET A 337 -1.54 16.47 0.28
N SER A 338 -2.40 15.84 1.08
CA SER A 338 -2.20 14.46 1.54
C SER A 338 -2.54 13.45 0.46
N THR A 339 -2.12 12.19 0.66
CA THR A 339 -2.52 11.11 -0.25
C THR A 339 -4.03 10.87 -0.18
N GLY A 340 -4.63 10.94 1.02
CA GLY A 340 -6.09 10.86 1.20
C GLY A 340 -6.85 11.94 0.45
N ARG A 341 -6.38 13.20 0.51
CA ARG A 341 -6.94 14.32 -0.26
C ARG A 341 -6.75 14.12 -1.77
N ARG A 342 -5.60 13.61 -2.20
CA ARG A 342 -5.31 13.35 -3.61
C ARG A 342 -6.22 12.28 -4.20
N ILE A 343 -6.52 11.20 -3.45
CA ILE A 343 -7.52 10.19 -3.83
C ILE A 343 -8.89 10.85 -4.01
N ALA A 344 -9.33 11.64 -3.03
CA ALA A 344 -10.62 12.32 -3.08
C ALA A 344 -10.74 13.28 -4.28
N ARG A 345 -9.67 14.01 -4.58
CA ARG A 345 -9.59 14.87 -5.77
C ARG A 345 -9.70 14.07 -7.06
N GLU A 346 -9.04 12.92 -7.16
CA GLU A 346 -9.13 12.04 -8.32
C GLU A 346 -10.57 11.55 -8.53
N VAL A 347 -11.25 11.13 -7.45
CA VAL A 347 -12.66 10.71 -7.50
C VAL A 347 -13.55 11.85 -7.98
N LYS A 348 -13.38 13.04 -7.42
CA LYS A 348 -14.14 14.24 -7.80
C LYS A 348 -13.89 14.66 -9.26
N GLU A 349 -12.65 14.62 -9.71
CA GLU A 349 -12.27 14.92 -11.10
C GLU A 349 -12.86 13.87 -12.06
N ALA A 350 -12.76 12.58 -11.73
CA ALA A 350 -13.34 11.50 -12.52
C ALA A 350 -14.86 11.60 -12.62
N ALA A 351 -15.56 11.87 -11.50
CA ALA A 351 -17.01 12.05 -11.49
C ALA A 351 -17.43 13.26 -12.35
N ARG A 352 -16.75 14.40 -12.21
CA ARG A 352 -17.04 15.59 -13.03
C ARG A 352 -16.81 15.35 -14.53
N GLU A 353 -15.90 14.45 -14.88
CA GLU A 353 -15.55 14.14 -16.27
C GLU A 353 -16.29 12.93 -16.86
N GLY A 354 -17.17 12.26 -16.11
CA GLY A 354 -17.84 11.04 -16.57
C GLY A 354 -16.89 9.83 -16.73
N LYS A 355 -15.85 9.75 -15.90
CA LYS A 355 -14.72 8.81 -16.05
C LYS A 355 -14.46 7.94 -14.80
N LEU A 356 -15.46 7.69 -13.97
CA LEU A 356 -15.30 6.84 -12.78
C LEU A 356 -14.76 5.44 -13.12
N GLU A 357 -15.14 4.88 -14.27
CA GLU A 357 -14.65 3.58 -14.74
C GLU A 357 -13.14 3.53 -15.01
N SER A 358 -12.49 4.69 -15.18
CA SER A 358 -11.03 4.77 -15.37
C SER A 358 -10.24 4.65 -14.06
N ILE A 359 -10.90 4.87 -12.91
CA ILE A 359 -10.24 4.93 -11.60
C ILE A 359 -10.77 3.90 -10.60
N ALA A 360 -11.92 3.27 -10.88
CA ALA A 360 -12.56 2.35 -9.96
C ALA A 360 -12.80 0.99 -10.63
N TYR A 361 -12.02 0.00 -10.20
CA TYR A 361 -12.23 -1.40 -10.54
C TYR A 361 -12.17 -2.28 -9.30
#